data_AF-A0A376FJ93-F1
#
_entry.id   AF-A0A376FJ93-F1
#
_cell.length_a   1.000
_cell.length_b   1.000
_cell.length_c   1.000
_cell.angle_alpha   90.00
_cell.angle_beta   90.00
_cell.angle_gamma   90.00
#
_symmetry.space_group_name_H-M   'P 1'
#
loop_
_entity.id
_entity.type
_entity.pdbx_description
1 polymer ?
#
loop_
_entity_poly.entity_id
_entity_poly.type
_entity_poly.pdbx_seq_one_letter_code
_entity_poly.pdbx_strand_id
1 'polypeptide(L)'
;MLRQIISASSKPGDVVADFFMGSGSTVKVALELGRQAIGVELEEERFNQTLGKYGRWQGNKREVAIAAFFITSITPAHSEVRDHENE
;
A
#
# COMPACT_ATOMS: atom_id res chain seq x y z
N MET A 1 -21.29 -0.30 7.57
CA MET A 1 -20.76 0.98 7.06
C MET A 1 -19.78 0.80 5.89
N LEU A 2 -18.53 0.32 6.09
CA LEU A 2 -17.53 0.21 5.00
C LEU A 2 -18.02 -0.49 3.73
N ARG A 3 -18.74 -1.62 3.89
CA ARG A 3 -19.32 -2.35 2.76
C ARG A 3 -20.26 -1.49 1.90
N GLN A 4 -21.05 -0.61 2.53
CA GLN A 4 -21.96 0.30 1.81
C GLN A 4 -21.19 1.37 1.06
N ILE A 5 -20.15 1.95 1.69
CA ILE A 5 -19.29 2.96 1.07
C ILE A 5 -18.59 2.38 -0.17
N ILE A 6 -17.92 1.23 -0.03
CA ILE A 6 -17.22 0.60 -1.15
C ILE A 6 -18.21 0.19 -2.26
N SER A 7 -19.38 -0.33 -1.90
CA SER A 7 -20.38 -0.72 -2.90
C SER A 7 -20.98 0.47 -3.66
N ALA A 8 -21.11 1.62 -3.00
CA ALA A 8 -21.63 2.84 -3.61
C ALA A 8 -20.58 3.55 -4.47
N SER A 9 -19.29 3.45 -4.11
CA SER A 9 -18.20 4.20 -4.74
C SER A 9 -17.36 3.41 -5.73
N SER A 10 -17.57 2.10 -5.88
CA SER A 10 -16.82 1.26 -6.83
C SER A 10 -17.61 0.04 -7.31
N LYS A 11 -17.16 -0.58 -8.39
CA LYS A 11 -17.70 -1.83 -8.96
C LYS A 11 -16.76 -3.00 -8.71
N PRO A 12 -17.24 -4.25 -8.73
CA PRO A 12 -16.36 -5.42 -8.75
C PRO A 12 -15.30 -5.30 -9.85
N GLY A 13 -14.05 -5.59 -9.54
CA GLY A 13 -12.90 -5.39 -10.43
C GLY A 13 -12.17 -4.06 -10.26
N ASP A 14 -12.80 -3.02 -9.72
CA ASP A 14 -12.12 -1.74 -9.45
C ASP A 14 -11.07 -1.89 -8.34
N VAL A 15 -10.12 -0.94 -8.29
CA VAL A 15 -9.10 -0.85 -7.25
C VAL A 15 -9.57 0.10 -6.14
N VAL A 16 -9.44 -0.34 -4.89
CA VAL A 16 -9.67 0.49 -3.69
C VAL A 16 -8.33 0.73 -3.00
N ALA A 17 -7.94 1.98 -2.83
CA ALA A 17 -6.73 2.36 -2.10
C ALA A 17 -7.06 2.88 -0.70
N ASP A 18 -6.31 2.42 0.30
CA ASP A 18 -6.37 2.90 1.68
C ASP A 18 -4.96 3.28 2.13
N PHE A 19 -4.71 4.58 2.28
CA PHE A 19 -3.40 5.12 2.65
C PHE A 19 -3.12 5.13 4.16
N PHE A 20 -4.13 4.79 4.97
CA PHE A 20 -4.04 4.72 6.42
C PHE A 20 -4.58 3.38 6.87
N MET A 21 -4.03 2.29 6.31
CA MET A 21 -4.67 0.98 6.34
C MET A 21 -4.93 0.49 7.76
N GLY A 22 -4.08 0.87 8.73
CA GLY A 22 -4.29 0.59 10.14
C GLY A 22 -4.54 -0.90 10.37
N SER A 23 -5.77 -1.26 10.77
CA SER A 23 -6.17 -2.64 11.01
C SER A 23 -6.50 -3.46 9.76
N GLY A 24 -6.44 -2.89 8.55
CA GLY A 24 -6.70 -3.57 7.28
C GLY A 24 -8.18 -3.77 6.92
N SER A 25 -9.11 -3.13 7.63
CA SER A 25 -10.55 -3.35 7.45
C SER A 25 -11.08 -2.98 6.06
N THR A 26 -10.60 -1.88 5.47
CA THR A 26 -10.98 -1.44 4.11
C THR A 26 -10.52 -2.45 3.06
N VAL A 27 -9.26 -2.86 3.12
CA VAL A 27 -8.66 -3.86 2.22
C VAL A 27 -9.45 -5.17 2.28
N LYS A 28 -9.74 -5.66 3.49
CA LYS A 28 -10.54 -6.88 3.68
C LYS A 28 -11.90 -6.78 3.00
N VAL A 29 -12.66 -5.72 3.28
CA VAL A 29 -14.02 -5.57 2.73
C VAL A 29 -14.00 -5.36 1.22
N ALA A 30 -13.00 -4.64 0.68
CA ALA A 30 -12.83 -4.46 -0.76
C ALA A 30 -12.63 -5.82 -1.47
N LEU A 31 -11.75 -6.67 -0.93
CA LEU A 31 -11.51 -8.02 -1.46
C LEU A 31 -12.76 -8.92 -1.36
N GLU A 32 -13.45 -8.93 -0.21
CA GLU A 32 -14.72 -9.67 -0.05
C GLU A 32 -15.80 -9.23 -1.05
N LEU A 33 -15.76 -7.98 -1.48
CA LEU A 33 -16.64 -7.40 -2.49
C LEU A 33 -16.14 -7.64 -3.92
N GLY A 34 -15.01 -8.31 -4.12
CA GLY A 34 -14.45 -8.62 -5.44
C GLY A 34 -13.73 -7.44 -6.10
N ARG A 35 -13.25 -6.46 -5.33
CA ARG A 35 -12.37 -5.38 -5.78
C ARG A 35 -10.91 -5.81 -5.61
N GLN A 36 -10.01 -5.13 -6.29
CA GLN A 36 -8.59 -5.13 -5.91
C GLN A 36 -8.38 -4.11 -4.79
N ALA A 37 -7.31 -4.28 -4.02
CA ALA A 37 -7.02 -3.39 -2.91
C ALA A 37 -5.54 -3.05 -2.81
N ILE A 38 -5.26 -1.79 -2.43
CA ILE A 38 -3.92 -1.30 -2.08
C ILE A 38 -4.02 -0.75 -0.66
N GLY A 39 -3.22 -1.30 0.25
CA GLY A 39 -3.11 -0.81 1.62
C GLY A 39 -1.72 -0.25 1.87
N VAL A 40 -1.64 0.96 2.42
CA VAL A 40 -0.39 1.59 2.87
C VAL A 40 -0.48 1.85 4.37
N GLU A 41 0.58 1.49 5.08
CA GLU A 41 0.77 1.77 6.50
C GLU A 41 2.23 2.13 6.69
N LEU A 42 2.49 3.18 7.48
CA LEU A 42 3.83 3.72 7.71
C LEU A 42 4.52 2.99 8.85
N GLU A 43 3.76 2.59 9.87
CA GLU A 43 4.32 1.92 11.05
C GLU A 43 4.55 0.44 10.77
N GLU A 44 5.81 0.04 10.63
CA GLU A 44 6.20 -1.34 10.30
C GLU A 44 5.63 -2.36 11.30
N GLU A 45 5.63 -2.05 12.59
CA GLU A 45 5.06 -2.93 13.60
C GLU A 45 3.56 -3.16 13.35
N ARG A 46 2.81 -2.07 13.09
CA ARG A 46 1.38 -2.12 12.83
C ARG A 46 1.05 -2.82 11.52
N PHE A 47 1.90 -2.61 10.52
CA PHE A 47 1.84 -3.29 9.24
C PHE A 47 1.99 -4.80 9.42
N ASN A 48 3.05 -5.23 10.11
CA ASN A 48 3.34 -6.64 10.37
C ASN A 48 2.25 -7.30 11.21
N GLN A 49 1.73 -6.61 12.24
CA GLN A 49 0.58 -7.09 13.02
C GLN A 49 -0.65 -7.33 12.14
N THR A 50 -0.91 -6.42 11.20
CA THR A 50 -2.07 -6.50 10.31
C THR A 50 -1.91 -7.59 9.27
N LEU A 51 -0.71 -7.76 8.71
CA LEU A 51 -0.38 -8.91 7.87
C LEU A 51 -0.51 -10.24 8.62
N GLY A 52 -0.08 -10.30 9.88
CA GLY A 52 -0.22 -11.49 10.72
C GLY A 52 -1.69 -11.90 10.94
N LYS A 53 -2.60 -10.93 11.05
CA LYS A 53 -4.05 -11.19 11.21
C LYS A 53 -4.73 -11.76 9.98
N TYR A 54 -4.29 -11.36 8.79
CA TYR A 54 -4.91 -11.78 7.53
C TYR A 54 -4.11 -12.84 6.77
N GLY A 55 -2.93 -13.21 7.30
CA GLY A 55 -1.95 -14.04 6.63
C GLY A 55 -1.37 -13.33 5.40
N ARG A 56 -0.24 -13.82 4.90
CA ARG A 56 0.18 -13.51 3.53
C ARG A 56 -0.90 -14.10 2.62
N TRP A 57 -1.76 -13.26 2.06
CA TRP A 57 -2.88 -13.70 1.23
C TRP A 57 -2.33 -14.43 -0.01
N GLN A 58 -2.28 -15.76 0.05
CA GLN A 58 -1.78 -16.61 -1.02
C GLN A 58 -2.96 -17.35 -1.63
N GLY A 59 -3.37 -16.96 -2.84
CA GLY A 59 -4.41 -17.69 -3.57
C GLY A 59 -4.99 -16.94 -4.77
N ASN A 60 -4.44 -17.24 -5.96
CA ASN A 60 -4.98 -17.03 -7.32
C ASN A 60 -5.56 -15.66 -7.72
N LYS A 61 -4.73 -14.91 -8.48
CA LYS A 61 -5.09 -13.88 -9.49
C LYS A 61 -6.14 -12.84 -9.08
N ARG A 62 -5.87 -12.01 -8.07
CA ARG A 62 -6.23 -10.56 -8.06
C ARG A 62 -5.17 -9.87 -7.20
N GLU A 63 -4.26 -9.16 -7.87
CA GLU A 63 -3.08 -8.57 -7.26
C GLU A 63 -3.48 -7.61 -6.14
N VAL A 64 -2.94 -7.84 -4.94
CA VAL A 64 -2.93 -6.90 -3.82
C VAL A 64 -1.49 -6.43 -3.71
N ALA A 65 -1.20 -5.25 -4.26
CA ALA A 65 0.06 -4.58 -4.00
C ALA A 65 -0.05 -3.92 -2.62
N ILE A 66 0.48 -4.58 -1.60
CA ILE A 66 0.65 -3.98 -0.28
C ILE A 66 2.02 -3.30 -0.30
N ALA A 67 2.04 -1.99 -0.47
CA ALA A 67 3.26 -1.20 -0.55
C ALA A 67 3.55 -0.54 0.81
N ALA A 68 4.48 -1.10 1.57
CA ALA A 68 5.25 -0.34 2.54
C ALA A 68 6.36 0.37 1.73
N PHE A 69 6.10 1.60 1.25
CA PHE A 69 7.14 2.38 0.59
C PHE A 69 8.09 2.88 1.67
N PHE A 70 9.26 2.24 1.81
CA PHE A 70 10.41 2.81 2.51
C PHE A 70 10.80 4.12 1.81
N ILE A 71 10.28 5.26 2.26
CA ILE A 71 10.81 6.59 1.92
C ILE A 71 12.03 6.83 2.83
N THR A 72 13.09 6.05 2.67
CA THR A 72 14.40 6.32 3.31
C THR A 72 15.59 6.28 2.36
N SER A 73 15.35 6.25 1.04
CA SER A 73 16.41 6.56 0.07
C SER A 73 15.85 7.27 -1.16
N ILE A 74 15.61 8.57 -1.01
CA ILE A 74 16.02 9.46 -2.09
C ILE A 74 17.55 9.31 -2.13
N THR A 75 18.05 8.41 -2.97
CA THR A 75 19.46 8.43 -3.37
C THR A 75 19.70 9.82 -3.96
N PRO A 76 20.63 10.63 -3.43
CA PRO A 76 21.02 11.83 -4.14
C PRO A 76 21.57 11.35 -5.48
N ALA A 77 20.92 11.74 -6.57
CA ALA A 77 21.52 11.59 -7.89
C ALA A 77 22.86 12.31 -7.84
N HIS A 78 23.94 11.55 -8.00
CA HIS A 78 25.29 12.07 -8.15
C HIS A 78 25.27 13.25 -9.12
N SER A 79 25.63 14.43 -8.63
CA SER A 79 26.38 15.40 -9.42
C SER A 79 27.70 15.58 -8.69
N GLU A 80 28.73 14.88 -9.16
CA GLU A 80 30.10 15.30 -8.95
C GLU A 80 30.21 16.73 -9.50
N VAL A 81 30.19 17.72 -8.61
CA VAL A 81 30.70 19.04 -8.93
C VAL A 81 32.22 18.83 -9.00
N ARG A 82 32.76 18.83 -10.22
CA ARG A 82 34.19 18.98 -10.44
C ARG A 82 34.56 20.35 -9.87
N ASP A 83 35.29 20.35 -8.77
CA ASP A 83 36.00 21.52 -8.30
C ASP A 83 37.03 21.91 -9.35
N HIS A 84 36.65 22.85 -10.21
CA HIS A 84 37.59 23.69 -10.96
C HIS A 84 37.57 25.07 -10.30
N GLU A 85 38.25 25.19 -9.17
CA GLU A 85 38.80 26.47 -8.74
C GLU A 85 40.27 26.48 -9.13
N ASN A 86 40.52 27.14 -10.28
CA ASN A 86 41.80 27.76 -10.57
C ASN A 86 41.93 28.99 -9.66
N GLU A 87 42.85 28.94 -8.70
CA GLU A 87 43.84 29.99 -8.47
C GLU A 87 45.12 29.40 -7.87
#